data_AF-A0AAD9DDZ2-F1
#
_entry.id   AF-A0AAD9DDZ2-F1
#
_cell.length_a   1.000
_cell.length_b   1.000
_cell.length_c   1.000
_cell.angle_alpha   90.00
_cell.angle_beta   90.00
_cell.angle_gamma   90.00
#
_symmetry.space_group_name_H-M   'P 1'
#
loop_
_entity.id
_entity.type
_entity.pdbx_description
1 polymer ?
#
loop_
_entity_poly.entity_id
_entity_poly.type
_entity_poly.pdbx_seq_one_letter_code
_entity_poly.pdbx_strand_id
1 'polypeptide(L)'
;MKFYFGSFLLLLSISEADAQTATGGALSECANGGCNLGEYCVGNSFLKDVDDTGEYGCSKCNGSRDWWPCNFETTCFCHALDAPRIPPAPRSGVTVNAALDTCRDVLTEDTFNNIVQPTSEEGKQLFTYAGLCDAIYNYNQYHDEKFAQMGTVSQVRRELAAFLSHASVETDGFSVTREEHHCVNPITGLDGNVYCMPCKEQFYSKETKTCTQSYFVDEQSYYQYCDLSRQNNQGCSCTVAGVKMANVPLQDDLRAPAIGYVRADDMYFRRGSFDTSFNYGYMGAGIAIKGDAQYFCEQPDLLATNPQYAWQSGIYKWMEYMPYEFGSTAHKQALKGNFGGTINVLNGPLECPSSMNISEKHVQMVRDRVREICRAGSALGVMLELNQCENSYDRDCPKCDGLEDIYFSCQQDGSCPECNDWEENLLSLAPTVTPAIVKPPTFEDWGKYWNNPNPGTRNGATSSYPSSVWYSIVSVVVLILHI
;
A
#
# COMPACT_ATOMS: atom_id res chain seq x y z
N MET A 1 -10.27 59.87 -55.29
CA MET A 1 -10.87 58.62 -54.78
C MET A 1 -9.77 57.55 -54.78
N LYS A 2 -9.13 57.32 -53.64
CA LYS A 2 -8.15 56.25 -53.40
C LYS A 2 -8.76 55.40 -52.29
N PHE A 3 -9.07 54.14 -52.58
CA PHE A 3 -9.58 53.20 -51.59
C PHE A 3 -8.40 52.52 -50.89
N TYR A 4 -8.35 52.64 -49.56
CA TYR A 4 -7.44 51.92 -48.68
C TYR A 4 -8.01 50.52 -48.40
N PHE A 5 -7.22 49.47 -48.65
CA PHE A 5 -7.46 48.13 -48.10
C PHE A 5 -6.69 48.02 -46.78
N GLY A 6 -7.40 48.04 -45.66
CA GLY A 6 -6.88 47.66 -44.35
C GLY A 6 -7.00 46.16 -44.15
N SER A 7 -5.88 45.48 -43.92
CA SER A 7 -5.85 44.06 -43.55
C SER A 7 -6.24 43.91 -42.08
N PHE A 8 -7.34 43.20 -41.82
CA PHE A 8 -7.74 42.76 -40.48
C PHE A 8 -6.86 41.57 -40.06
N LEU A 9 -6.00 41.75 -39.06
CA LEU A 9 -5.43 40.64 -38.29
C LEU A 9 -6.55 40.06 -37.42
N LEU A 10 -6.98 38.83 -37.70
CA LEU A 10 -7.77 38.04 -36.76
C LEU A 10 -6.82 37.51 -35.67
N LEU A 11 -6.90 38.11 -34.48
CA LEU A 11 -6.41 37.50 -33.24
C LEU A 11 -7.36 36.36 -32.90
N LEU A 12 -6.90 35.11 -33.03
CA LEU A 12 -7.54 33.94 -32.46
C LEU A 12 -7.30 33.99 -30.94
N SER A 13 -8.32 34.46 -30.21
CA SER A 13 -8.44 34.22 -28.77
C SER A 13 -8.66 32.73 -28.54
N ILE A 14 -7.64 32.05 -28.04
CA ILE A 14 -7.79 30.73 -27.44
C ILE A 14 -8.55 30.97 -26.14
N SER A 15 -9.83 30.60 -26.10
CA SER A 15 -10.60 30.59 -24.85
C SER A 15 -10.00 29.52 -23.94
N GLU A 16 -9.46 29.94 -22.79
CA GLU A 16 -9.34 29.11 -21.61
C GLU A 16 -10.72 28.51 -21.34
N ALA A 17 -10.85 27.20 -21.59
CA ALA A 17 -12.03 26.47 -21.14
C ALA A 17 -11.92 26.36 -19.62
N ASP A 18 -12.91 26.93 -18.95
CA ASP A 18 -13.04 27.04 -17.51
C ASP A 18 -12.72 25.73 -16.78
N ALA A 19 -11.73 25.80 -15.91
CA ALA A 19 -11.58 24.90 -14.78
C ALA A 19 -12.77 25.11 -13.82
N GLN A 20 -13.90 24.45 -14.11
CA GLN A 20 -15.01 24.35 -13.16
C GLN A 20 -14.64 23.39 -12.04
N THR A 21 -14.18 23.98 -10.93
CA THR A 21 -14.50 23.60 -9.54
C THR A 21 -14.75 22.11 -9.27
N ALA A 22 -13.65 21.44 -8.90
CA ALA A 22 -13.63 20.09 -8.37
C ALA A 22 -14.35 20.00 -7.01
N THR A 23 -15.55 19.43 -7.02
CA THR A 23 -16.14 18.71 -5.89
C THR A 23 -16.70 17.40 -6.45
N GLY A 24 -15.84 16.44 -6.81
CA GLY A 24 -16.27 15.19 -7.45
C GLY A 24 -15.24 14.10 -7.23
N GLY A 25 -15.70 12.90 -6.86
CA GLY A 25 -14.86 11.71 -6.93
C GLY A 25 -14.30 11.56 -8.35
N ALA A 26 -13.07 11.07 -8.47
CA ALA A 26 -12.49 10.77 -9.78
C ALA A 26 -13.41 9.81 -10.54
N LEU A 27 -13.81 10.19 -11.76
CA LEU A 27 -14.67 9.38 -12.61
C LEU A 27 -13.88 8.18 -13.15
N SER A 28 -14.59 7.10 -13.47
CA SER A 28 -14.02 5.98 -14.22
C SER A 28 -13.40 6.46 -15.54
N GLU A 29 -12.36 5.78 -16.03
CA GLU A 29 -11.66 6.20 -17.26
C GLU A 29 -12.57 6.19 -18.48
N CYS A 30 -13.64 5.39 -18.43
CA CYS A 30 -14.63 5.30 -19.49
C CYS A 30 -15.63 6.48 -19.52
N ALA A 31 -15.84 7.17 -18.40
CA ALA A 31 -16.90 8.16 -18.27
C ALA A 31 -16.56 9.50 -18.93
N ASN A 32 -15.28 9.87 -18.97
CA ASN A 32 -14.79 11.13 -19.53
C ASN A 32 -14.18 10.92 -20.92
N GLY A 33 -14.96 11.13 -21.97
CA GLY A 33 -14.48 11.07 -23.36
C GLY A 33 -14.55 9.69 -24.00
N GLY A 34 -14.82 8.65 -23.21
CA GLY A 34 -14.94 7.27 -23.69
C GLY A 34 -13.59 6.61 -24.00
N CYS A 35 -13.64 5.34 -24.38
CA CYS A 35 -12.44 4.59 -24.73
C CYS A 35 -11.96 4.89 -26.15
N ASN A 36 -10.65 4.73 -26.41
CA ASN A 36 -10.10 4.97 -27.74
C ASN A 36 -10.62 3.94 -28.76
N LEU A 37 -10.41 4.23 -30.05
CA LEU A 37 -10.75 3.29 -31.11
C LEU A 37 -10.02 1.96 -30.94
N GLY A 38 -10.77 0.87 -30.78
CA GLY A 38 -10.22 -0.48 -30.55
C GLY A 38 -10.26 -0.93 -29.08
N GLU A 39 -10.60 -0.03 -28.16
CA GLU A 39 -10.76 -0.33 -26.74
C GLU A 39 -12.25 -0.44 -26.35
N TYR A 40 -12.49 -1.18 -25.28
CA TYR A 40 -13.81 -1.40 -24.70
C TYR A 40 -13.79 -1.06 -23.21
N CYS A 41 -14.89 -0.47 -22.74
CA CYS A 41 -15.03 -0.23 -21.31
C CYS A 41 -15.40 -1.54 -20.60
N VAL A 42 -14.52 -1.99 -19.71
CA VAL A 42 -14.64 -3.25 -18.96
C VAL A 42 -14.65 -2.98 -17.46
N GLY A 43 -15.19 -3.92 -16.69
CA GLY A 43 -15.23 -3.86 -15.24
C GLY A 43 -13.95 -4.32 -14.57
N ASN A 44 -13.61 -3.67 -13.46
CA ASN A 44 -12.61 -4.15 -12.52
C ASN A 44 -13.26 -5.10 -11.52
N SER A 45 -13.00 -6.39 -11.69
CA SER A 45 -13.57 -7.47 -10.88
C SER A 45 -13.03 -7.55 -9.45
N PHE A 46 -12.01 -6.75 -9.11
CA PHE A 46 -11.42 -6.74 -7.77
C PHE A 46 -12.18 -5.83 -6.77
N LEU A 47 -12.57 -4.62 -7.18
CA LEU A 47 -13.15 -3.62 -6.27
C LEU A 47 -14.65 -3.82 -6.01
N LYS A 48 -15.35 -4.55 -6.88
CA LYS A 48 -16.71 -5.08 -6.73
C LYS A 48 -17.04 -5.92 -7.96
N ASP A 49 -18.04 -6.80 -7.86
CA ASP A 49 -18.56 -7.53 -9.01
C ASP A 49 -19.29 -6.57 -9.96
N VAL A 50 -18.52 -5.90 -10.80
CA VAL A 50 -19.04 -5.08 -11.89
C VAL A 50 -18.73 -5.82 -13.18
N ASP A 51 -19.80 -6.30 -13.82
CA ASP A 51 -19.70 -6.96 -15.10
C ASP A 51 -19.36 -5.97 -16.23
N ASP A 52 -18.83 -6.49 -17.33
CA ASP A 52 -18.63 -5.70 -18.55
C ASP A 52 -19.96 -5.27 -19.17
N THR A 53 -20.98 -6.12 -19.02
CA THR A 53 -22.28 -6.00 -19.70
C THR A 53 -23.43 -5.94 -18.70
N GLY A 54 -24.66 -5.76 -19.19
CA GLY A 54 -25.86 -5.67 -18.36
C GLY A 54 -26.28 -4.23 -18.01
N GLU A 55 -27.30 -4.11 -17.15
CA GLU A 55 -27.90 -2.82 -16.76
C GLU A 55 -26.95 -1.95 -15.93
N TYR A 56 -26.09 -2.59 -15.13
CA TYR A 56 -25.07 -1.94 -14.31
C TYR A 56 -23.64 -2.23 -14.79
N GLY A 57 -23.47 -2.70 -16.04
CA GLY A 57 -22.16 -3.05 -16.58
C GLY A 57 -21.37 -1.86 -17.12
N CYS A 58 -20.04 -2.00 -17.13
CA CYS A 58 -19.12 -0.92 -17.52
C CYS A 58 -19.23 -0.49 -18.99
N SER A 59 -19.69 -1.34 -19.90
CA SER A 59 -20.00 -0.95 -21.29
C SER A 59 -20.99 0.23 -21.41
N LYS A 60 -21.74 0.54 -20.35
CA LYS A 60 -22.64 1.71 -20.27
C LYS A 60 -21.96 3.01 -19.84
N CYS A 61 -20.69 2.98 -19.42
CA CYS A 61 -19.95 4.16 -18.99
C CYS A 61 -19.40 4.98 -20.16
N ASN A 62 -19.21 4.36 -21.34
CA ASN A 62 -18.58 4.95 -22.52
C ASN A 62 -19.36 6.19 -23.03
N GLY A 63 -19.06 7.36 -22.45
CA GLY A 63 -19.47 8.68 -22.93
C GLY A 63 -20.80 9.28 -22.44
N SER A 64 -21.47 8.79 -21.39
CA SER A 64 -22.73 9.46 -20.93
C SER A 64 -23.30 9.12 -19.53
N ARG A 65 -22.63 8.31 -18.70
CA ARG A 65 -23.16 7.93 -17.37
C ARG A 65 -22.27 8.45 -16.25
N ASP A 66 -22.84 9.29 -15.39
CA ASP A 66 -22.20 9.94 -14.24
C ASP A 66 -22.61 9.31 -12.89
N TRP A 67 -23.18 8.11 -12.95
CA TRP A 67 -23.63 7.34 -11.79
C TRP A 67 -23.12 5.90 -11.86
N TRP A 68 -23.34 5.13 -10.79
CA TRP A 68 -22.79 3.78 -10.60
C TRP A 68 -22.88 2.91 -11.87
N PRO A 69 -21.82 2.20 -12.29
CA PRO A 69 -20.48 2.12 -11.67
C PRO A 69 -19.50 3.23 -12.12
N CYS A 70 -19.92 4.14 -12.99
CA CYS A 70 -19.02 5.02 -13.75
C CYS A 70 -18.47 6.21 -12.95
N ASN A 71 -19.06 6.49 -11.79
CA ASN A 71 -18.70 7.58 -10.88
C ASN A 71 -17.72 7.16 -9.78
N PHE A 72 -17.17 5.96 -9.88
CA PHE A 72 -16.11 5.46 -9.00
C PHE A 72 -14.85 5.21 -9.80
N GLU A 73 -13.74 5.77 -9.32
CA GLU A 73 -12.41 5.59 -9.89
C GLU A 73 -12.07 4.10 -9.98
N THR A 74 -11.37 3.70 -11.03
CA THR A 74 -10.87 2.32 -11.28
C THR A 74 -11.92 1.21 -11.36
N THR A 75 -13.22 1.50 -11.15
CA THR A 75 -14.29 0.49 -11.20
C THR A 75 -14.58 0.05 -12.64
N CYS A 76 -14.46 0.99 -13.59
CA CYS A 76 -14.52 0.73 -15.02
C CYS A 76 -13.31 1.36 -15.71
N PHE A 77 -12.74 0.66 -16.69
CA PHE A 77 -11.55 1.14 -17.42
C PHE A 77 -11.55 0.69 -18.87
N CYS A 78 -10.75 1.37 -19.68
CA CYS A 78 -10.63 1.08 -21.11
C CYS A 78 -9.61 -0.03 -21.35
N HIS A 79 -9.99 -1.01 -22.17
CA HIS A 79 -9.18 -2.19 -22.41
C HIS A 79 -9.18 -2.59 -23.89
N ALA A 80 -7.98 -2.81 -24.43
CA ALA A 80 -7.78 -3.35 -25.78
C ALA A 80 -7.78 -4.89 -25.76
N LEU A 81 -8.38 -5.52 -26.77
CA LEU A 81 -8.55 -6.99 -26.83
C LEU A 81 -7.22 -7.78 -26.91
N ASP A 82 -6.14 -7.14 -27.33
CA ASP A 82 -4.81 -7.73 -27.48
C ASP A 82 -3.86 -7.39 -26.32
N ALA A 83 -4.33 -6.65 -25.32
CA ALA A 83 -3.58 -6.33 -24.11
C ALA A 83 -3.97 -7.25 -22.94
N PRO A 84 -3.11 -7.40 -21.90
CA PRO A 84 -3.55 -7.95 -20.62
C PRO A 84 -4.66 -7.09 -20.00
N ARG A 85 -5.64 -7.73 -19.36
CA ARG A 85 -6.77 -7.05 -18.70
C ARG A 85 -6.39 -6.60 -17.28
N ILE A 86 -5.40 -5.71 -17.20
CA ILE A 86 -4.91 -5.14 -15.94
C ILE A 86 -5.64 -3.83 -15.68
N PRO A 87 -6.35 -3.67 -14.54
CA PRO A 87 -7.01 -2.41 -14.19
C PRO A 87 -5.99 -1.29 -13.92
N PRO A 88 -6.35 -0.02 -14.18
CA PRO A 88 -5.51 1.11 -13.80
C PRO A 88 -5.50 1.28 -12.28
N ALA A 89 -4.38 1.77 -11.76
CA ALA A 89 -4.26 2.12 -10.35
C ALA A 89 -4.93 3.48 -10.05
N PRO A 90 -5.47 3.68 -8.83
CA PRO A 90 -6.01 4.97 -8.42
C PRO A 90 -4.98 6.09 -8.50
N ARG A 91 -5.39 7.24 -9.03
CA ARG A 91 -4.47 8.33 -9.36
C ARG A 91 -4.12 9.16 -8.12
N SER A 92 -2.84 9.48 -7.98
CA SER A 92 -2.32 10.40 -6.97
C SER A 92 -2.45 11.87 -7.38
N GLY A 93 -2.55 12.13 -8.70
CA GLY A 93 -2.50 13.48 -9.28
C GLY A 93 -1.09 14.07 -9.32
N VAL A 94 -0.07 13.31 -8.89
CA VAL A 94 1.33 13.68 -9.01
C VAL A 94 1.83 13.29 -10.41
N THR A 95 2.83 14.00 -10.94
CA THR A 95 3.38 13.71 -12.26
C THR A 95 4.50 12.66 -12.21
N VAL A 96 4.63 11.84 -13.26
CA VAL A 96 5.70 10.84 -13.36
C VAL A 96 7.07 11.51 -13.45
N ASN A 97 8.05 10.98 -12.72
CA ASN A 97 9.46 11.37 -12.82
C ASN A 97 10.19 10.53 -13.87
N ALA A 98 9.98 10.84 -15.14
CA ALA A 98 10.53 10.06 -16.26
C ALA A 98 12.07 10.05 -16.35
N ALA A 99 12.76 10.96 -15.64
CA ALA A 99 14.21 11.03 -15.63
C ALA A 99 14.85 10.12 -14.56
N LEU A 100 14.05 9.56 -13.65
CA LEU A 100 14.51 8.78 -12.51
C LEU A 100 14.31 7.28 -12.77
N ASP A 101 15.37 6.49 -12.59
CA ASP A 101 15.29 5.04 -12.47
C ASP A 101 15.37 4.66 -10.99
N THR A 102 14.28 4.17 -10.42
CA THR A 102 14.16 3.90 -8.99
C THR A 102 15.23 2.96 -8.46
N CYS A 103 15.50 1.86 -9.17
CA CYS A 103 16.46 0.85 -8.71
C CYS A 103 17.91 1.28 -8.94
N ARG A 104 18.19 2.02 -10.02
CA ARG A 104 19.56 2.51 -10.27
C ARG A 104 19.91 3.74 -9.44
N ASP A 105 18.98 4.69 -9.31
CA ASP A 105 19.25 6.05 -8.85
C ASP A 105 18.76 6.32 -7.42
N VAL A 106 17.94 5.45 -6.82
CA VAL A 106 17.42 5.66 -5.45
C VAL A 106 17.67 4.46 -4.55
N LEU A 107 17.08 3.31 -4.88
CA LEU A 107 17.23 2.08 -4.13
C LEU A 107 18.34 1.25 -4.77
N THR A 108 19.60 1.62 -4.53
CA THR A 108 20.71 0.76 -4.94
C THR A 108 20.69 -0.56 -4.17
N GLU A 109 21.38 -1.59 -4.67
CA GLU A 109 21.50 -2.87 -3.96
C GLU A 109 22.11 -2.71 -2.55
N ASP A 110 23.08 -1.80 -2.37
CA ASP A 110 23.64 -1.49 -1.05
C ASP A 110 22.60 -0.86 -0.12
N THR A 111 21.80 0.10 -0.63
CA THR A 111 20.69 0.67 0.13
C THR A 111 19.67 -0.40 0.49
N PHE A 112 19.31 -1.27 -0.45
CA PHE A 112 18.40 -2.38 -0.24
C PHE A 112 18.90 -3.32 0.86
N ASN A 113 20.16 -3.75 0.82
CA ASN A 113 20.77 -4.66 1.79
C ASN A 113 20.91 -4.06 3.21
N ASN A 114 20.85 -2.74 3.36
CA ASN A 114 20.78 -2.09 4.67
C ASN A 114 19.37 -2.15 5.31
N ILE A 115 18.34 -2.25 4.47
CA ILE A 115 16.93 -2.28 4.89
C ILE A 115 16.45 -3.73 4.99
N VAL A 116 16.63 -4.51 3.94
CA VAL A 116 16.14 -5.89 3.80
C VAL A 116 17.19 -6.85 4.32
N GLN A 117 17.04 -7.27 5.58
CA GLN A 117 17.99 -8.14 6.27
C GLN A 117 17.32 -9.39 6.86
N PRO A 118 16.82 -10.31 6.01
CA PRO A 118 16.22 -11.56 6.45
C PRO A 118 17.20 -12.42 7.25
N THR A 119 16.71 -12.97 8.37
CA THR A 119 17.46 -13.91 9.21
C THR A 119 17.33 -15.34 8.72
N SER A 120 16.19 -15.70 8.12
CA SER A 120 15.94 -17.01 7.54
C SER A 120 16.56 -17.16 6.14
N GLU A 121 16.83 -18.40 5.76
CA GLU A 121 17.39 -18.71 4.44
C GLU A 121 16.33 -18.55 3.34
N GLU A 122 15.09 -18.96 3.62
CA GLU A 122 13.96 -18.78 2.74
C GLU A 122 13.69 -17.29 2.48
N GLY A 123 13.80 -16.46 3.51
CA GLY A 123 13.68 -15.01 3.40
C GLY A 123 14.75 -14.40 2.49
N LYS A 124 16.01 -14.82 2.64
CA LYS A 124 17.13 -14.38 1.78
C LYS A 124 16.92 -14.76 0.32
N GLN A 125 16.36 -15.94 0.07
CA GLN A 125 16.09 -16.41 -1.29
C GLN A 125 14.90 -15.71 -1.93
N LEU A 126 13.88 -15.36 -1.14
CA LEU A 126 12.66 -14.75 -1.65
C LEU A 126 12.77 -13.23 -1.81
N PHE A 127 13.20 -12.52 -0.78
CA PHE A 127 13.19 -11.05 -0.75
C PHE A 127 14.52 -10.49 -1.27
N THR A 128 14.73 -10.63 -2.58
CA THR A 128 15.96 -10.20 -3.26
C THR A 128 15.80 -8.81 -3.90
N TYR A 129 16.92 -8.11 -4.06
CA TYR A 129 16.99 -6.83 -4.75
C TYR A 129 16.50 -6.94 -6.20
N ALA A 130 17.01 -7.95 -6.93
CA ALA A 130 16.59 -8.23 -8.30
C ALA A 130 15.08 -8.48 -8.40
N GLY A 131 14.51 -9.28 -7.49
CA GLY A 131 13.08 -9.52 -7.43
C GLY A 131 12.26 -8.25 -7.24
N LEU A 132 12.70 -7.33 -6.38
CA LEU A 132 12.00 -6.06 -6.16
C LEU A 132 12.09 -5.17 -7.41
N CYS A 133 13.25 -5.09 -8.07
CA CYS A 133 13.41 -4.30 -9.28
C CYS A 133 12.60 -4.85 -10.45
N ASP A 134 12.60 -6.16 -10.65
CA ASP A 134 11.76 -6.82 -11.65
C ASP A 134 10.26 -6.58 -11.37
N ALA A 135 9.87 -6.53 -10.10
CA ALA A 135 8.51 -6.19 -9.69
C ALA A 135 8.14 -4.74 -10.00
N ILE A 136 9.01 -3.78 -9.66
CA ILE A 136 8.84 -2.35 -9.95
C ILE A 136 8.72 -2.12 -11.46
N TYR A 137 9.68 -2.64 -12.24
CA TYR A 137 9.69 -2.42 -13.69
C TYR A 137 8.47 -3.04 -14.37
N ASN A 138 8.07 -4.24 -13.97
CA ASN A 138 6.89 -4.86 -14.51
C ASN A 138 5.61 -4.08 -14.16
N TYR A 139 5.44 -3.66 -12.90
CA TYR A 139 4.27 -2.86 -12.50
C TYR A 139 4.20 -1.56 -13.30
N ASN A 140 5.31 -0.82 -13.36
CA ASN A 140 5.41 0.48 -14.04
C ASN A 140 5.29 0.37 -15.56
N GLN A 141 5.48 -0.80 -16.16
CA GLN A 141 5.24 -1.02 -17.58
C GLN A 141 3.75 -0.93 -17.93
N TYR A 142 2.87 -1.42 -17.03
CA TYR A 142 1.44 -1.59 -17.32
C TYR A 142 0.54 -0.48 -16.73
N HIS A 143 1.07 0.41 -15.89
CA HIS A 143 0.28 1.43 -15.20
C HIS A 143 0.78 2.84 -15.49
N ASP A 144 -0.10 3.80 -15.74
CA ASP A 144 0.28 5.22 -15.86
C ASP A 144 0.70 5.83 -14.52
N GLU A 145 -0.02 5.52 -13.45
CA GLU A 145 0.39 5.79 -12.07
C GLU A 145 1.48 4.78 -11.68
N LYS A 146 2.68 5.30 -11.41
CA LYS A 146 3.87 4.46 -11.20
C LYS A 146 4.11 4.20 -9.72
N PHE A 147 4.52 2.99 -9.37
CA PHE A 147 5.10 2.73 -8.06
C PHE A 147 6.53 3.27 -8.01
N ALA A 148 6.84 4.06 -6.98
CA ALA A 148 8.17 4.61 -6.71
C ALA A 148 8.80 5.38 -7.88
N GLN A 149 7.98 6.01 -8.73
CA GLN A 149 8.45 6.87 -9.84
C GLN A 149 7.60 8.14 -10.00
N MET A 150 6.80 8.49 -8.98
CA MET A 150 5.94 9.68 -9.00
C MET A 150 6.58 10.84 -8.24
N GLY A 151 6.51 12.02 -8.83
CA GLY A 151 6.88 13.29 -8.21
C GLY A 151 8.38 13.49 -8.05
N THR A 152 8.77 14.14 -6.97
CA THR A 152 10.18 14.45 -6.67
C THR A 152 10.95 13.20 -6.21
N VAL A 153 12.28 13.21 -6.31
CA VAL A 153 13.14 12.15 -5.75
C VAL A 153 12.86 11.95 -4.25
N SER A 154 12.52 13.01 -3.52
CA SER A 154 12.14 12.94 -2.10
C SER A 154 10.83 12.17 -1.89
N GLN A 155 9.83 12.35 -2.76
CA GLN A 155 8.59 11.57 -2.72
C GLN A 155 8.84 10.09 -3.00
N VAL A 156 9.65 9.78 -4.02
CA VAL A 156 10.03 8.40 -4.35
C VAL A 156 10.75 7.72 -3.18
N ARG A 157 11.70 8.41 -2.54
CA ARG A 157 12.38 7.89 -1.35
C ARG A 157 11.42 7.65 -0.18
N ARG A 158 10.47 8.57 0.09
CA ARG A 158 9.47 8.38 1.14
C ARG A 158 8.57 7.19 0.87
N GLU A 159 8.14 7.04 -0.39
CA GLU A 159 7.33 5.90 -0.81
C GLU A 159 8.06 4.57 -0.59
N LEU A 160 9.31 4.46 -1.03
CA LEU A 160 10.13 3.27 -0.80
C LEU A 160 10.36 2.99 0.68
N ALA A 161 10.63 4.03 1.49
CA ALA A 161 10.87 3.87 2.92
C ALA A 161 9.63 3.31 3.63
N ALA A 162 8.45 3.88 3.34
CA ALA A 162 7.20 3.39 3.89
C ALA A 162 6.85 1.99 3.38
N PHE A 163 6.98 1.74 2.07
CA PHE A 163 6.70 0.43 1.49
C PHE A 163 7.55 -0.67 2.13
N LEU A 164 8.87 -0.45 2.24
CA LEU A 164 9.79 -1.41 2.82
C LEU A 164 9.61 -1.56 4.34
N SER A 165 9.23 -0.50 5.06
CA SER A 165 8.94 -0.60 6.49
C SER A 165 7.70 -1.46 6.75
N HIS A 166 6.65 -1.26 5.95
CA HIS A 166 5.46 -2.12 6.01
C HIS A 166 5.83 -3.56 5.66
N ALA A 167 6.54 -3.78 4.55
CA ALA A 167 6.94 -5.12 4.15
C ALA A 167 7.77 -5.83 5.25
N SER A 168 8.67 -5.12 5.91
CA SER A 168 9.49 -5.64 7.02
C SER A 168 8.62 -6.11 8.19
N VAL A 169 7.71 -5.27 8.68
CA VAL A 169 6.79 -5.63 9.79
C VAL A 169 5.90 -6.80 9.40
N GLU A 170 5.38 -6.74 8.19
CA GLU A 170 4.51 -7.78 7.67
C GLU A 170 5.28 -9.13 7.59
N THR A 171 6.56 -9.15 7.23
CA THR A 171 7.29 -10.40 6.99
C THR A 171 8.24 -10.81 8.12
N ASP A 172 8.10 -10.20 9.31
CA ASP A 172 9.00 -10.40 10.46
C ASP A 172 10.47 -10.16 10.04
N GLY A 173 10.74 -8.95 9.55
CA GLY A 173 12.04 -8.56 9.01
C GLY A 173 12.43 -9.40 7.79
N PHE A 174 11.50 -9.66 6.87
CA PHE A 174 11.71 -10.46 5.66
C PHE A 174 12.02 -11.93 5.92
N SER A 175 11.83 -12.42 7.16
CA SER A 175 12.21 -13.78 7.54
C SER A 175 11.08 -14.80 7.40
N VAL A 176 9.84 -14.35 7.21
CA VAL A 176 8.65 -15.21 7.08
C VAL A 176 8.10 -15.12 5.66
N THR A 177 8.19 -16.23 4.92
CA THR A 177 7.70 -16.34 3.53
C THR A 177 6.31 -16.99 3.41
N ARG A 178 5.94 -17.79 4.43
CA ARG A 178 4.64 -18.45 4.59
C ARG A 178 4.22 -18.27 6.04
N GLU A 179 2.95 -18.00 6.26
CA GLU A 179 2.43 -17.79 7.61
C GLU A 179 2.72 -18.97 8.54
N GLU A 180 3.46 -18.71 9.61
CA GLU A 180 4.20 -19.76 10.29
C GLU A 180 3.32 -20.89 10.83
N HIS A 181 2.25 -20.55 11.58
CA HIS A 181 1.41 -21.57 12.21
C HIS A 181 0.45 -22.27 11.23
N HIS A 182 0.25 -21.74 10.02
CA HIS A 182 -0.52 -22.44 8.98
C HIS A 182 0.36 -23.28 8.05
N CYS A 183 1.67 -23.03 8.04
CA CYS A 183 2.64 -23.80 7.28
C CYS A 183 3.87 -24.17 8.11
N VAL A 184 3.64 -25.01 9.13
CA VAL A 184 4.73 -25.56 9.93
C VAL A 184 5.47 -26.64 9.13
N ASN A 185 6.80 -26.69 9.26
CA ASN A 185 7.68 -27.70 8.67
C ASN A 185 7.37 -28.02 7.20
N PRO A 186 7.46 -27.05 6.28
CA PRO A 186 7.17 -27.30 4.87
C PRO A 186 8.05 -28.41 4.31
N ILE A 187 7.44 -29.34 3.57
CA ILE A 187 8.13 -30.46 2.91
C ILE A 187 7.81 -30.46 1.40
N THR A 188 8.75 -30.94 0.59
CA THR A 188 8.53 -31.12 -0.85
C THR A 188 8.18 -32.57 -1.13
N GLY A 189 7.02 -32.80 -1.74
CA GLY A 189 6.58 -34.12 -2.19
C GLY A 189 7.37 -34.60 -3.41
N LEU A 190 7.22 -35.88 -3.76
CA LEU A 190 7.81 -36.45 -4.99
C LEU A 190 7.27 -35.84 -6.29
N ASP A 191 6.13 -35.18 -6.22
CA ASP A 191 5.52 -34.43 -7.30
C ASP A 191 6.10 -33.00 -7.44
N GLY A 192 7.04 -32.62 -6.56
CA GLY A 192 7.64 -31.29 -6.52
C GLY A 192 6.79 -30.24 -5.81
N ASN A 193 5.59 -30.59 -5.32
CA ASN A 193 4.72 -29.64 -4.63
C ASN A 193 5.19 -29.42 -3.18
N VAL A 194 4.96 -28.21 -2.67
CA VAL A 194 5.18 -27.90 -1.26
C VAL A 194 3.96 -28.28 -0.45
N TYR A 195 4.19 -28.93 0.68
CA TYR A 195 3.19 -29.34 1.64
C TYR A 195 3.47 -28.71 3.00
N CYS A 196 2.43 -28.17 3.60
CA CYS A 196 2.46 -27.46 4.87
C CYS A 196 1.73 -28.28 5.93
N MET A 197 2.19 -28.24 7.18
CA MET A 197 1.44 -28.78 8.31
C MET A 197 0.75 -27.64 9.07
N PRO A 198 -0.58 -27.46 8.93
CA PRO A 198 -1.30 -26.48 9.73
C PRO A 198 -1.27 -26.86 11.22
N CYS A 199 -1.20 -25.84 12.06
CA CYS A 199 -1.17 -25.94 13.50
C CYS A 199 -2.20 -24.98 14.13
N LYS A 200 -2.86 -25.42 15.21
CA LYS A 200 -3.68 -24.49 16.02
C LYS A 200 -2.73 -23.66 16.89
N GLU A 201 -3.05 -22.38 17.08
CA GLU A 201 -2.20 -21.43 17.81
C GLU A 201 -1.77 -21.96 19.20
N GLN A 202 -2.70 -22.58 19.94
CA GLN A 202 -2.44 -23.19 21.25
C GLN A 202 -1.40 -24.33 21.28
N PHE A 203 -1.08 -24.90 20.12
CA PHE A 203 -0.11 -26.01 19.96
C PHE A 203 1.15 -25.58 19.21
N TYR A 204 1.21 -24.34 18.74
CA TYR A 204 2.32 -23.76 18.00
C TYR A 204 3.32 -23.09 18.95
N SER A 205 4.60 -23.43 18.81
CA SER A 205 5.70 -22.75 19.49
C SER A 205 6.39 -21.78 18.53
N LYS A 206 6.23 -20.47 18.74
CA LYS A 206 6.89 -19.44 17.92
C LYS A 206 8.42 -19.51 17.99
N GLU A 207 8.97 -19.80 19.17
CA GLU A 207 10.42 -19.89 19.38
C GLU A 207 11.07 -21.00 18.56
N THR A 208 10.45 -22.18 18.56
CA THR A 208 11.00 -23.35 17.85
C THR A 208 10.41 -23.55 16.46
N LYS A 209 9.38 -22.77 16.10
CA LYS A 209 8.55 -22.92 14.89
C LYS A 209 8.00 -24.35 14.73
N THR A 210 7.65 -24.99 15.84
CA THR A 210 7.14 -26.37 15.85
C THR A 210 5.68 -26.45 16.25
N CYS A 211 5.04 -27.54 15.84
CA CYS A 211 3.67 -27.87 16.21
C CYS A 211 3.65 -29.15 17.06
N THR A 212 3.11 -29.06 18.27
CA THR A 212 3.02 -30.22 19.18
C THR A 212 1.85 -31.16 18.82
N GLN A 213 0.84 -30.65 18.11
CA GLN A 213 -0.32 -31.41 17.66
C GLN A 213 -0.81 -30.88 16.32
N SER A 214 -0.77 -31.73 15.27
CA SER A 214 -1.29 -31.37 13.94
C SER A 214 -2.75 -30.91 14.02
N TYR A 215 -3.11 -29.92 13.20
CA TYR A 215 -4.49 -29.45 13.06
C TYR A 215 -5.49 -30.59 12.79
N PHE A 216 -5.07 -31.63 12.05
CA PHE A 216 -5.92 -32.74 11.62
C PHE A 216 -6.13 -33.84 12.66
N VAL A 217 -5.67 -33.66 13.91
CA VAL A 217 -5.99 -34.62 14.98
C VAL A 217 -7.49 -34.60 15.30
N ASP A 218 -8.10 -33.42 15.33
CA ASP A 218 -9.51 -33.23 15.66
C ASP A 218 -10.35 -32.66 14.50
N GLU A 219 -9.69 -32.22 13.43
CA GLU A 219 -10.32 -31.58 12.27
C GLU A 219 -10.23 -32.47 11.03
N GLN A 220 -11.28 -32.48 10.21
CA GLN A 220 -11.31 -33.27 8.97
C GLN A 220 -10.86 -32.48 7.74
N SER A 221 -10.82 -31.14 7.84
CA SER A 221 -10.51 -30.24 6.74
C SER A 221 -10.01 -28.89 7.25
N TYR A 222 -9.11 -28.26 6.51
CA TYR A 222 -8.64 -26.89 6.75
C TYR A 222 -9.42 -25.91 5.88
N TYR A 223 -10.14 -24.96 6.48
CA TYR A 223 -11.00 -24.01 5.75
C TYR A 223 -10.70 -22.53 6.07
N GLN A 224 -9.60 -22.26 6.79
CA GLN A 224 -9.22 -20.88 7.11
C GLN A 224 -8.84 -20.12 5.83
N TYR A 225 -8.94 -18.78 5.89
CA TYR A 225 -8.69 -17.91 4.74
C TYR A 225 -9.62 -18.16 3.54
N CYS A 226 -10.82 -18.68 3.81
CA CYS A 226 -11.88 -18.82 2.81
C CYS A 226 -13.08 -17.94 3.15
N ASP A 227 -13.23 -16.83 2.44
CA ASP A 227 -14.41 -15.97 2.50
C ASP A 227 -15.34 -16.29 1.33
N LEU A 228 -16.40 -17.04 1.61
CA LEU A 228 -17.44 -17.41 0.65
C LEU A 228 -18.20 -16.20 0.09
N SER A 229 -18.22 -15.06 0.79
CA SER A 229 -18.92 -13.85 0.33
C SER A 229 -18.14 -13.08 -0.75
N ARG A 230 -16.86 -13.40 -0.92
CA ARG A 230 -15.95 -12.76 -1.88
C ARG A 230 -15.39 -13.78 -2.89
N GLN A 231 -16.28 -14.58 -3.46
CA GLN A 231 -16.02 -15.58 -4.50
C GLN A 231 -16.89 -15.35 -5.72
N ASN A 232 -16.66 -14.25 -6.43
CA ASN A 232 -17.38 -14.00 -7.68
C ASN A 232 -17.08 -15.11 -8.71
N ASN A 233 -17.78 -15.06 -9.84
CA ASN A 233 -17.61 -16.04 -10.94
C ASN A 233 -16.18 -16.15 -11.48
N GLN A 234 -15.30 -15.18 -11.18
CA GLN A 234 -13.89 -15.16 -11.56
C GLN A 234 -12.95 -15.35 -10.37
N GLY A 235 -13.45 -15.57 -9.15
CA GLY A 235 -12.66 -15.57 -7.93
C GLY A 235 -12.09 -16.92 -7.56
N CYS A 236 -11.14 -16.91 -6.63
CA CYS A 236 -10.54 -18.13 -6.11
C CYS A 236 -11.60 -19.03 -5.48
N SER A 237 -11.79 -20.21 -6.06
CA SER A 237 -12.76 -21.18 -5.53
C SER A 237 -12.24 -21.73 -4.21
N CYS A 238 -13.04 -21.59 -3.15
CA CYS A 238 -12.84 -22.31 -1.90
C CYS A 238 -14.19 -22.67 -1.28
N THR A 239 -14.22 -23.69 -0.42
CA THR A 239 -15.49 -24.17 0.13
C THR A 239 -15.40 -24.36 1.63
N VAL A 240 -16.55 -24.37 2.31
CA VAL A 240 -16.65 -24.75 3.74
C VAL A 240 -16.29 -26.22 3.99
N ALA A 241 -16.26 -27.06 2.94
CA ALA A 241 -15.72 -28.42 3.06
C ALA A 241 -14.19 -28.42 3.21
N GLY A 242 -13.55 -27.26 2.99
CA GLY A 242 -12.13 -27.02 3.20
C GLY A 242 -11.22 -27.90 2.33
N VAL A 243 -9.95 -27.86 2.68
CA VAL A 243 -8.89 -28.68 2.10
C VAL A 243 -8.67 -29.90 2.98
N LYS A 244 -8.64 -31.08 2.36
CA LYS A 244 -8.39 -32.34 3.06
C LYS A 244 -6.89 -32.57 3.23
N MET A 245 -6.53 -33.26 4.31
CA MET A 245 -5.15 -33.72 4.50
C MET A 245 -4.70 -34.62 3.33
N ALA A 246 -3.44 -34.49 2.96
CA ALA A 246 -2.75 -35.34 2.01
C ALA A 246 -1.87 -36.36 2.74
N ASN A 247 -1.77 -37.56 2.16
CA ASN A 247 -0.72 -38.53 2.52
C ASN A 247 0.46 -38.27 1.58
N VAL A 248 1.53 -37.66 2.08
CA VAL A 248 2.65 -37.20 1.25
C VAL A 248 3.72 -38.28 1.19
N PRO A 249 3.95 -38.95 0.04
CA PRO A 249 5.05 -39.90 -0.09
C PRO A 249 6.38 -39.13 -0.09
N LEU A 250 7.32 -39.57 0.75
CA LEU A 250 8.65 -38.96 0.84
C LEU A 250 9.68 -39.81 0.12
N GLN A 251 10.73 -39.15 -0.40
CA GLN A 251 11.78 -39.79 -1.17
C GLN A 251 12.56 -40.85 -0.37
N ASP A 252 12.73 -40.61 0.94
CA ASP A 252 13.50 -41.47 1.83
C ASP A 252 12.70 -42.62 2.46
N ASP A 253 11.36 -42.58 2.43
CA ASP A 253 10.50 -43.65 2.92
C ASP A 253 9.12 -43.69 2.23
N LEU A 254 9.04 -44.44 1.13
CA LEU A 254 7.79 -44.66 0.39
C LEU A 254 6.75 -45.50 1.17
N ARG A 255 7.14 -46.14 2.28
CA ARG A 255 6.25 -47.01 3.07
C ARG A 255 5.65 -46.29 4.28
N ALA A 256 6.17 -45.13 4.65
CA ALA A 256 5.66 -44.28 5.72
C ALA A 256 5.43 -42.83 5.21
N PRO A 257 4.29 -42.55 4.54
CA PRO A 257 3.99 -41.20 4.09
C PRO A 257 3.85 -40.24 5.27
N ALA A 258 4.24 -38.97 5.07
CA ALA A 258 3.97 -37.92 6.04
C ALA A 258 2.46 -37.63 6.08
N ILE A 259 1.90 -37.52 7.29
CA ILE A 259 0.47 -37.27 7.57
C ILE A 259 0.27 -35.93 8.27
N GLY A 260 -0.93 -35.37 8.16
CA GLY A 260 -1.27 -34.07 8.75
C GLY A 260 -0.84 -32.86 7.91
N TYR A 261 -0.48 -33.10 6.64
CA TYR A 261 -0.04 -32.09 5.70
C TYR A 261 -1.14 -31.74 4.69
N VAL A 262 -1.07 -30.53 4.16
CA VAL A 262 -1.93 -30.02 3.09
C VAL A 262 -1.04 -29.38 2.04
N ARG A 263 -1.37 -29.53 0.76
CA ARG A 263 -0.64 -28.87 -0.32
C ARG A 263 -0.74 -27.35 -0.15
N ALA A 264 0.39 -26.67 -0.23
CA ALA A 264 0.45 -25.22 -0.03
C ALA A 264 -0.44 -24.48 -1.03
N ASP A 265 -0.51 -24.95 -2.27
CA ASP A 265 -1.34 -24.36 -3.34
C ASP A 265 -2.85 -24.47 -3.12
N ASP A 266 -3.29 -25.29 -2.16
CA ASP A 266 -4.72 -25.38 -1.83
C ASP A 266 -5.14 -24.40 -0.72
N MET A 267 -4.21 -23.58 -0.20
CA MET A 267 -4.45 -22.71 0.94
C MET A 267 -4.12 -21.24 0.66
N TYR A 268 -4.97 -20.35 1.17
CA TYR A 268 -4.87 -18.90 0.98
C TYR A 268 -4.40 -18.15 2.24
N PHE A 269 -3.59 -18.81 3.08
CA PHE A 269 -2.91 -18.12 4.19
C PHE A 269 -1.92 -17.08 3.66
N ARG A 270 -1.37 -16.28 4.55
CA ARG A 270 -0.54 -15.11 4.21
C ARG A 270 0.80 -15.45 3.54
N ARG A 271 1.08 -14.79 2.41
CA ARG A 271 2.35 -14.86 1.63
C ARG A 271 2.69 -13.52 0.96
N GLY A 272 3.92 -13.41 0.45
CA GLY A 272 4.42 -12.23 -0.25
C GLY A 272 5.02 -11.19 0.69
N SER A 273 5.44 -10.04 0.15
CA SER A 273 6.05 -8.96 0.94
C SER A 273 5.04 -8.20 1.81
N PHE A 274 3.76 -8.30 1.50
CA PHE A 274 2.64 -7.80 2.31
C PHE A 274 1.67 -8.93 2.57
N ASP A 275 0.72 -8.72 3.49
CA ASP A 275 -0.37 -9.66 3.73
C ASP A 275 -1.26 -9.89 2.49
N THR A 276 -0.86 -10.84 1.64
CA THR A 276 -1.73 -11.44 0.62
C THR A 276 -2.33 -12.70 1.20
N SER A 277 -3.55 -12.55 1.72
CA SER A 277 -4.29 -13.61 2.37
C SER A 277 -5.76 -13.57 1.96
N PHE A 278 -6.47 -14.64 2.30
CA PHE A 278 -7.81 -14.95 1.84
C PHE A 278 -7.89 -15.16 0.33
N ASN A 279 -8.84 -15.99 -0.08
CA ASN A 279 -9.16 -16.24 -1.49
C ASN A 279 -9.30 -14.95 -2.33
N TYR A 280 -9.89 -13.88 -1.80
CA TYR A 280 -10.02 -12.61 -2.52
C TYR A 280 -8.70 -11.83 -2.65
N GLY A 281 -7.73 -12.02 -1.75
CA GLY A 281 -6.43 -11.36 -1.82
C GLY A 281 -5.59 -11.90 -2.98
N TYR A 282 -5.57 -13.24 -3.13
CA TYR A 282 -4.92 -13.92 -4.25
C TYR A 282 -5.60 -13.62 -5.60
N MET A 283 -6.94 -13.54 -5.61
CA MET A 283 -7.70 -13.08 -6.77
C MET A 283 -7.28 -11.67 -7.21
N GLY A 284 -7.21 -10.72 -6.26
CA GLY A 284 -6.78 -9.34 -6.54
C GLY A 284 -5.36 -9.26 -7.06
N ALA A 285 -4.43 -10.00 -6.45
CA ALA A 285 -3.05 -10.08 -6.94
C ALA A 285 -2.98 -10.65 -8.36
N GLY A 286 -3.80 -11.65 -8.69
CA GLY A 286 -3.85 -12.23 -10.04
C GLY A 286 -4.31 -11.22 -11.08
N ILE A 287 -5.37 -10.48 -10.78
CA ILE A 287 -5.88 -9.41 -11.65
C ILE A 287 -4.84 -8.32 -11.85
N ALA A 288 -4.24 -7.79 -10.79
CA ALA A 288 -3.30 -6.67 -10.89
C ALA A 288 -1.97 -7.04 -11.57
N ILE A 289 -1.47 -8.25 -11.36
CA ILE A 289 -0.14 -8.66 -11.84
C ILE A 289 -0.25 -9.32 -13.22
N LYS A 290 -1.32 -10.08 -13.49
CA LYS A 290 -1.45 -10.93 -14.67
C LYS A 290 -2.63 -10.57 -15.56
N GLY A 291 -3.56 -9.74 -15.09
CA GLY A 291 -4.87 -9.57 -15.72
C GLY A 291 -5.72 -10.85 -15.66
N ASP A 292 -5.39 -11.77 -14.74
CA ASP A 292 -6.04 -13.08 -14.61
C ASP A 292 -6.26 -13.41 -13.13
N ALA A 293 -7.52 -13.36 -12.73
CA ALA A 293 -7.97 -13.62 -11.38
C ALA A 293 -7.62 -15.03 -10.88
N GLN A 294 -7.56 -16.04 -11.76
CA GLN A 294 -7.28 -17.43 -11.37
C GLN A 294 -5.80 -17.72 -11.19
N TYR A 295 -4.92 -16.87 -11.72
CA TYR A 295 -3.49 -17.17 -11.81
C TYR A 295 -2.85 -17.47 -10.47
N PHE A 296 -3.19 -16.76 -9.39
CA PHE A 296 -2.70 -17.07 -8.05
C PHE A 296 -3.71 -17.84 -7.19
N CYS A 297 -4.90 -18.12 -7.72
CA CYS A 297 -5.83 -19.06 -7.09
C CYS A 297 -5.34 -20.50 -7.24
N GLU A 298 -4.80 -20.83 -8.42
CA GLU A 298 -4.36 -22.19 -8.75
C GLU A 298 -2.95 -22.52 -8.25
N GLN A 299 -2.16 -21.48 -7.93
CA GLN A 299 -0.75 -21.57 -7.54
C GLN A 299 -0.35 -20.46 -6.55
N PRO A 300 -1.06 -20.33 -5.40
CA PRO A 300 -0.79 -19.27 -4.43
C PRO A 300 0.62 -19.37 -3.83
N ASP A 301 1.26 -20.54 -3.83
CA ASP A 301 2.60 -20.72 -3.27
C ASP A 301 3.71 -20.05 -4.09
N LEU A 302 3.42 -19.60 -5.31
CA LEU A 302 4.32 -18.74 -6.07
C LEU A 302 4.66 -17.43 -5.35
N LEU A 303 3.76 -16.90 -4.51
CA LEU A 303 4.04 -15.70 -3.71
C LEU A 303 5.06 -15.96 -2.58
N ALA A 304 5.38 -17.22 -2.29
CA ALA A 304 6.38 -17.63 -1.30
C ALA A 304 7.65 -18.25 -1.92
N THR A 305 7.71 -18.37 -3.25
CA THR A 305 8.82 -19.06 -3.96
C THR A 305 9.39 -18.28 -5.14
N ASN A 306 8.65 -17.33 -5.70
CA ASN A 306 9.12 -16.47 -6.78
C ASN A 306 9.43 -15.06 -6.24
N PRO A 307 10.69 -14.61 -6.27
CA PRO A 307 11.09 -13.29 -5.76
C PRO A 307 10.32 -12.12 -6.38
N GLN A 308 10.10 -12.14 -7.70
CA GLN A 308 9.34 -11.10 -8.38
C GLN A 308 7.90 -11.07 -7.88
N TYR A 309 7.21 -12.23 -7.86
CA TYR A 309 5.80 -12.28 -7.44
C TYR A 309 5.58 -11.92 -5.97
N ALA A 310 6.52 -12.30 -5.09
CA ALA A 310 6.46 -11.91 -3.68
C ALA A 310 6.45 -10.38 -3.51
N TRP A 311 7.26 -9.65 -4.28
CA TRP A 311 7.27 -8.19 -4.25
C TRP A 311 6.07 -7.59 -4.99
N GLN A 312 5.67 -8.15 -6.13
CA GLN A 312 4.54 -7.64 -6.91
C GLN A 312 3.23 -7.70 -6.14
N SER A 313 2.99 -8.73 -5.32
CA SER A 313 1.77 -8.81 -4.51
C SER A 313 1.71 -7.67 -3.47
N GLY A 314 2.85 -7.28 -2.91
CA GLY A 314 2.95 -6.10 -2.06
C GLY A 314 2.73 -4.79 -2.82
N ILE A 315 3.35 -4.63 -4.00
CA ILE A 315 3.18 -3.42 -4.83
C ILE A 315 1.72 -3.23 -5.22
N TYR A 316 1.03 -4.29 -5.66
CA TYR A 316 -0.41 -4.21 -5.95
C TYR A 316 -1.20 -3.73 -4.73
N LYS A 317 -0.99 -4.34 -3.55
CA LYS A 317 -1.72 -3.93 -2.34
C LYS A 317 -1.41 -2.46 -1.98
N TRP A 318 -0.17 -2.03 -2.15
CA TRP A 318 0.25 -0.66 -1.90
C TRP A 318 -0.41 0.37 -2.84
N MET A 319 -0.50 0.02 -4.12
CA MET A 319 -0.97 0.91 -5.18
C MET A 319 -2.49 0.93 -5.31
N GLU A 320 -3.16 -0.22 -5.11
CA GLU A 320 -4.55 -0.43 -5.54
C GLU A 320 -5.53 -0.79 -4.42
N TYR A 321 -5.05 -1.32 -3.28
CA TYR A 321 -5.95 -1.59 -2.17
C TYR A 321 -6.50 -0.27 -1.62
N MET A 322 -7.81 -0.09 -1.75
CA MET A 322 -8.52 1.13 -1.38
C MET A 322 -9.73 0.80 -0.50
N PRO A 323 -9.63 1.01 0.83
CA PRO A 323 -10.78 0.93 1.71
C PRO A 323 -11.86 1.94 1.32
N TYR A 324 -13.11 1.47 1.28
CA TYR A 324 -14.26 2.29 0.87
C TYR A 324 -14.51 3.50 1.78
N GLU A 325 -14.12 3.41 3.05
CA GLU A 325 -14.36 4.44 4.06
C GLU A 325 -13.68 5.78 3.76
N PHE A 326 -12.51 5.75 3.09
CA PHE A 326 -11.67 6.93 2.87
C PHE A 326 -11.31 7.15 1.38
N GLY A 327 -11.37 6.10 0.54
CA GLY A 327 -11.10 6.24 -0.90
C GLY A 327 -9.64 6.59 -1.22
N SER A 328 -8.70 6.07 -0.42
CA SER A 328 -7.25 6.30 -0.59
C SER A 328 -6.45 5.02 -0.58
N THR A 329 -5.22 5.10 -1.10
CA THR A 329 -4.24 3.99 -1.16
C THR A 329 -2.98 4.37 -0.40
N ALA A 330 -2.19 3.37 0.00
CA ALA A 330 -0.95 3.62 0.73
C ALA A 330 0.05 4.42 -0.12
N HIS A 331 0.09 4.16 -1.43
CA HIS A 331 0.79 4.98 -2.41
C HIS A 331 0.46 6.48 -2.30
N LYS A 332 -0.82 6.85 -2.35
CA LYS A 332 -1.26 8.24 -2.23
C LYS A 332 -0.82 8.88 -0.91
N GLN A 333 -0.93 8.13 0.20
CA GLN A 333 -0.54 8.63 1.53
C GLN A 333 0.97 8.84 1.64
N ALA A 334 1.79 7.93 1.11
CA ALA A 334 3.24 8.08 1.16
C ALA A 334 3.74 9.25 0.28
N LEU A 335 3.12 9.50 -0.87
CA LEU A 335 3.42 10.68 -1.69
C LEU A 335 3.09 12.00 -0.99
N LYS A 336 2.06 12.01 -0.12
CA LYS A 336 1.72 13.13 0.78
C LYS A 336 2.66 13.27 1.97
N GLY A 337 3.52 12.28 2.22
CA GLY A 337 4.38 12.21 3.40
C GLY A 337 3.66 11.75 4.67
N ASN A 338 2.47 11.16 4.55
CA ASN A 338 1.62 10.76 5.67
C ASN A 338 1.80 9.27 6.02
N PHE A 339 2.75 8.94 6.89
CA PHE A 339 3.02 7.53 7.25
C PHE A 339 1.84 6.89 8.00
N GLY A 340 1.22 7.58 8.95
CA GLY A 340 0.04 7.10 9.68
C GLY A 340 -1.16 6.84 8.77
N GLY A 341 -1.29 7.62 7.69
CA GLY A 341 -2.25 7.32 6.62
C GLY A 341 -1.98 5.98 5.93
N THR A 342 -0.72 5.63 5.67
CA THR A 342 -0.37 4.31 5.11
C THR A 342 -0.74 3.17 6.06
N ILE A 343 -0.51 3.33 7.37
CA ILE A 343 -0.91 2.35 8.41
C ILE A 343 -2.43 2.21 8.43
N ASN A 344 -3.17 3.32 8.45
CA ASN A 344 -4.62 3.28 8.52
C ASN A 344 -5.23 2.63 7.26
N VAL A 345 -4.72 2.95 6.07
CA VAL A 345 -5.18 2.30 4.83
C VAL A 345 -4.98 0.79 4.88
N LEU A 346 -3.81 0.31 5.32
CA LEU A 346 -3.47 -1.11 5.24
C LEU A 346 -4.02 -1.93 6.41
N ASN A 347 -4.01 -1.37 7.63
CA ASN A 347 -4.22 -2.07 8.89
C ASN A 347 -5.02 -1.24 9.92
N GLY A 348 -5.74 -0.21 9.49
CA GLY A 348 -6.48 0.72 10.36
C GLY A 348 -7.35 0.06 11.43
N PRO A 349 -8.22 -0.91 11.11
CA PRO A 349 -9.07 -1.57 12.11
C PRO A 349 -8.31 -2.34 13.20
N LEU A 350 -7.05 -2.72 12.95
CA LEU A 350 -6.23 -3.46 13.89
C LEU A 350 -5.29 -2.56 14.69
N GLU A 351 -4.81 -1.47 14.10
CA GLU A 351 -3.69 -0.71 14.65
C GLU A 351 -3.99 0.76 14.95
N CYS A 352 -5.06 1.30 14.37
CA CYS A 352 -5.44 2.69 14.54
C CYS A 352 -6.76 2.84 15.32
N PRO A 353 -6.89 3.86 16.17
CA PRO A 353 -5.83 4.79 16.58
C PRO A 353 -4.78 4.07 17.47
N SER A 354 -3.51 4.44 17.32
CA SER A 354 -2.41 3.82 18.07
C SER A 354 -2.46 4.14 19.56
N SER A 355 -3.06 5.27 19.92
CA SER A 355 -3.28 5.73 21.30
C SER A 355 -4.17 4.82 22.16
N MET A 356 -4.97 3.93 21.57
CA MET A 356 -5.97 3.16 22.32
C MET A 356 -5.38 2.12 23.29
N ASN A 357 -4.06 1.84 23.25
CA ASN A 357 -3.33 0.92 24.15
C ASN A 357 -4.18 -0.26 24.66
N ILE A 358 -4.80 -0.98 23.73
CA ILE A 358 -5.81 -2.01 24.05
C ILE A 358 -5.12 -3.29 24.55
N SER A 359 -3.88 -3.53 24.11
CA SER A 359 -3.04 -4.64 24.56
C SER A 359 -1.56 -4.34 24.29
N GLU A 360 -0.68 -5.08 24.95
CA GLU A 360 0.76 -5.05 24.67
C GLU A 360 1.06 -5.43 23.21
N LYS A 361 0.29 -6.37 22.62
CA LYS A 361 0.40 -6.75 21.21
C LYS A 361 0.08 -5.59 20.27
N HIS A 362 -0.99 -4.82 20.57
CA HIS A 362 -1.36 -3.63 19.80
C HIS A 362 -0.23 -2.60 19.78
N VAL A 363 0.29 -2.27 20.96
CA VAL A 363 1.40 -1.31 21.10
C VAL A 363 2.65 -1.80 20.36
N GLN A 364 2.95 -3.10 20.46
CA GLN A 364 4.11 -3.68 19.81
C GLN A 364 4.00 -3.62 18.28
N MET A 365 2.84 -3.95 17.70
CA MET A 365 2.61 -3.86 16.25
C MET A 365 2.89 -2.45 15.72
N VAL A 366 2.36 -1.42 16.39
CA VAL A 366 2.57 -0.03 15.98
C VAL A 366 4.02 0.41 16.20
N ARG A 367 4.64 0.02 17.33
CA ARG A 367 6.05 0.31 17.62
C ARG A 367 6.97 -0.29 16.56
N ASP A 368 6.70 -1.50 16.09
CA ASP A 368 7.49 -2.13 15.03
C ASP A 368 7.37 -1.33 13.72
N ARG A 369 6.19 -0.79 13.38
CA ARG A 369 6.05 0.12 12.22
C ARG A 369 6.89 1.38 12.37
N VAL A 370 6.91 1.98 13.56
CA VAL A 370 7.73 3.17 13.86
C VAL A 370 9.22 2.85 13.76
N ARG A 371 9.66 1.73 14.32
CA ARG A 371 11.05 1.28 14.24
C ARG A 371 11.51 1.11 12.78
N GLU A 372 10.72 0.41 11.99
CA GLU A 372 11.08 0.09 10.62
C GLU A 372 11.03 1.30 9.68
N ILE A 373 10.15 2.29 9.92
CA ILE A 373 10.16 3.52 9.12
C ILE A 373 11.38 4.39 9.42
N CYS A 374 11.83 4.44 10.69
CA CYS A 374 13.08 5.11 11.04
C CYS A 374 14.27 4.45 10.33
N ARG A 375 14.33 3.11 10.35
CA ARG A 375 15.36 2.33 9.67
C ARG A 375 15.39 2.58 8.16
N ALA A 376 14.26 2.38 7.49
CA ALA A 376 14.16 2.52 6.04
C ALA A 376 14.34 3.98 5.60
N GLY A 377 13.75 4.93 6.35
CA GLY A 377 13.89 6.36 6.12
C GLY A 377 15.34 6.83 6.24
N SER A 378 16.06 6.37 7.26
CA SER A 378 17.48 6.69 7.44
C SER A 378 18.34 6.17 6.29
N ALA A 379 18.15 4.92 5.87
CA ALA A 379 18.87 4.32 4.74
C ALA A 379 18.61 5.06 3.41
N LEU A 380 17.36 5.52 3.20
CA LEU A 380 16.97 6.28 2.00
C LEU A 380 17.24 7.78 2.12
N GLY A 381 17.66 8.27 3.29
CA GLY A 381 17.92 9.68 3.57
C GLY A 381 16.65 10.53 3.49
N VAL A 382 15.54 10.04 4.05
CA VAL A 382 14.26 10.76 4.13
C VAL A 382 13.56 10.58 5.47
N MET A 383 12.75 11.57 5.79
CA MET A 383 11.79 11.53 6.88
C MET A 383 10.38 11.51 6.28
N LEU A 384 9.48 10.77 6.93
CA LEU A 384 8.05 10.86 6.71
C LEU A 384 7.44 11.45 7.96
N GLU A 385 6.54 12.40 7.78
CA GLU A 385 5.73 12.88 8.88
C GLU A 385 4.76 11.77 9.30
N LEU A 386 4.53 11.64 10.60
CA LEU A 386 3.76 10.53 11.15
C LEU A 386 2.27 10.68 10.85
N ASN A 387 1.73 11.91 10.81
CA ASN A 387 0.32 12.17 10.47
C ASN A 387 0.15 13.45 9.63
N GLN A 388 0.98 13.66 8.60
CA GLN A 388 0.88 14.85 7.76
C GLN A 388 -0.44 14.93 7.00
N CYS A 389 -1.31 15.83 7.44
CA CYS A 389 -2.54 16.21 6.76
C CYS A 389 -2.77 17.71 6.92
N GLU A 390 -2.80 18.46 5.82
CA GLU A 390 -3.06 19.91 5.86
C GLU A 390 -4.51 20.24 6.29
N ASN A 391 -5.46 19.33 6.02
CA ASN A 391 -6.87 19.48 6.38
C ASN A 391 -7.39 18.22 7.09
N SER A 392 -7.85 18.37 8.33
CA SER A 392 -8.41 17.27 9.14
C SER A 392 -9.75 16.72 8.63
N TYR A 393 -10.41 17.42 7.70
CA TYR A 393 -11.66 16.99 7.06
C TYR A 393 -11.45 16.36 5.68
N ASP A 394 -10.20 16.27 5.21
CA ASP A 394 -9.91 15.59 3.96
C ASP A 394 -10.10 14.07 4.14
N ARG A 395 -11.13 13.53 3.49
CA ARG A 395 -11.40 12.10 3.50
C ARG A 395 -10.28 11.29 2.86
N ASP A 396 -9.49 11.90 1.98
CA ASP A 396 -8.30 11.29 1.36
C ASP A 396 -7.03 11.47 2.23
N CYS A 397 -7.18 11.81 3.52
CA CYS A 397 -6.06 11.94 4.47
C CYS A 397 -6.35 11.24 5.81
N PRO A 398 -6.45 9.89 5.82
CA PRO A 398 -6.61 9.13 7.04
C PRO A 398 -5.38 9.30 7.96
N LYS A 399 -5.60 9.19 9.28
CA LYS A 399 -4.57 9.33 10.31
C LYS A 399 -4.52 8.11 11.22
N CYS A 400 -3.39 7.88 11.87
CA CYS A 400 -3.28 6.92 12.95
C CYS A 400 -2.95 7.67 14.25
N ASP A 401 -3.99 8.10 14.98
CA ASP A 401 -3.84 9.01 16.11
C ASP A 401 -3.02 8.39 17.27
N GLY A 402 -1.96 9.09 17.69
CA GLY A 402 -1.05 8.68 18.77
C GLY A 402 0.28 8.08 18.29
N LEU A 403 0.55 8.11 16.98
CA LEU A 403 1.77 7.52 16.41
C LEU A 403 3.04 8.28 16.88
N GLU A 404 2.91 9.59 17.06
CA GLU A 404 3.94 10.46 17.62
C GLU A 404 4.30 10.08 19.07
N ASP A 405 3.30 9.73 19.88
CA ASP A 405 3.53 9.31 21.28
C ASP A 405 4.32 8.00 21.32
N ILE A 406 4.01 7.06 20.41
CA ILE A 406 4.78 5.82 20.26
C ILE A 406 6.22 6.11 19.84
N TYR A 407 6.42 7.02 18.88
CA TYR A 407 7.76 7.44 18.44
C TYR A 407 8.59 8.00 19.59
N PHE A 408 8.08 9.01 20.30
CA PHE A 408 8.84 9.63 21.39
C PHE A 408 9.06 8.68 22.57
N SER A 409 8.06 7.87 22.93
CA SER A 409 8.21 6.90 24.01
C SER A 409 9.25 5.83 23.66
N CYS A 410 9.28 5.36 22.41
CA CYS A 410 10.20 4.32 21.99
C CYS A 410 11.65 4.81 21.78
N GLN A 411 11.84 6.09 21.47
CA GLN A 411 13.16 6.74 21.57
C GLN A 411 13.60 6.89 23.03
N GLN A 412 12.71 7.37 23.90
CA GLN A 412 13.03 7.62 25.31
C GLN A 412 13.39 6.34 26.09
N ASP A 413 12.67 5.25 25.83
CA ASP A 413 12.90 3.96 26.48
C ASP A 413 13.97 3.11 25.76
N GLY A 414 14.45 3.55 24.59
CA GLY A 414 15.47 2.88 23.79
C GLY A 414 14.98 1.65 23.02
N SER A 415 13.67 1.43 22.91
CA SER A 415 13.08 0.32 22.16
C SER A 415 13.03 0.54 20.63
N CYS A 416 13.32 1.75 20.15
CA CYS A 416 13.54 2.09 18.74
C CYS A 416 14.94 2.72 18.52
N PRO A 417 16.05 1.98 18.69
CA PRO A 417 17.39 2.54 18.49
C PRO A 417 17.62 3.09 17.06
N GLU A 418 16.90 2.57 16.07
CA GLU A 418 16.92 3.00 14.66
C GLU A 418 16.41 4.42 14.46
N CYS A 419 15.62 4.96 15.40
CA CYS A 419 15.11 6.33 15.35
C CYS A 419 16.09 7.37 15.88
N ASN A 420 17.21 6.97 16.52
CA ASN A 420 18.18 7.92 17.07
C ASN A 420 18.89 8.72 15.95
N ASP A 421 19.20 8.06 14.83
CA ASP A 421 19.92 8.67 13.70
C ASP A 421 18.98 9.36 12.69
N TRP A 422 17.66 9.18 12.85
CA TRP A 422 16.65 9.72 11.93
C TRP A 422 16.55 11.26 12.02
N GLU A 423 17.05 11.85 13.12
CA GLU A 423 16.91 13.28 13.42
C GLU A 423 18.12 14.15 13.06
N GLU A 424 19.36 13.64 13.08
CA GLU A 424 20.52 14.55 13.09
C GLU A 424 21.28 14.70 11.78
N ASN A 425 21.36 13.70 10.89
CA ASN A 425 22.00 13.83 9.57
C ASN A 425 21.59 12.69 8.62
N LEU A 426 20.51 12.88 7.85
CA LEU A 426 20.09 11.93 6.82
C LEU A 426 21.09 11.91 5.64
N LEU A 427 22.14 11.12 5.78
CA LEU A 427 23.10 10.80 4.71
C LEU A 427 22.52 9.64 3.89
N SER A 428 21.86 9.95 2.77
CA SER A 428 21.49 8.91 1.80
C SER A 428 22.75 8.21 1.30
N LEU A 429 22.80 6.88 1.39
CA LEU A 429 23.88 6.08 0.79
C LEU A 429 23.73 5.97 -0.75
N ALA A 430 22.63 6.46 -1.31
CA ALA A 430 22.38 6.43 -2.75
C ALA A 430 23.26 7.45 -3.50
N PRO A 431 23.85 7.07 -4.66
CA PRO A 431 24.88 7.85 -5.36
C PRO A 431 24.40 9.19 -5.92
N THR A 432 23.09 9.43 -5.98
CA THR A 432 22.52 10.45 -6.87
C THR A 432 22.28 11.81 -6.23
N VAL A 433 22.42 12.02 -4.91
CA VAL A 433 22.43 13.41 -4.38
C VAL A 433 23.13 13.57 -3.04
N THR A 434 23.82 14.71 -2.93
CA THR A 434 24.18 15.45 -1.73
C THR A 434 23.17 15.25 -0.58
N PRO A 435 23.65 15.03 0.66
CA PRO A 435 22.79 14.85 1.83
C PRO A 435 21.85 16.04 1.98
N ALA A 436 20.54 15.80 1.98
CA ALA A 436 19.59 16.82 2.39
C ALA A 436 19.59 16.83 3.92
N ILE A 437 20.26 17.81 4.52
CA ILE A 437 20.13 18.09 5.96
C ILE A 437 18.70 18.61 6.16
N VAL A 438 17.76 17.71 6.43
CA VAL A 438 16.45 18.06 6.95
C VAL A 438 16.62 18.17 8.45
N LYS A 439 16.48 19.37 9.01
CA LYS A 439 16.47 19.54 10.48
C LYS A 439 15.26 18.78 11.04
N PRO A 440 15.41 18.12 12.20
CA PRO A 440 14.30 17.41 12.79
C PRO A 440 13.20 18.42 13.17
N PRO A 441 11.92 18.11 12.91
CA PRO A 441 10.82 18.93 13.40
C PRO A 441 10.79 18.87 14.93
N THR A 442 10.87 20.03 15.58
CA THR A 442 10.76 20.13 17.04
C THR A 442 9.33 19.79 17.50
N PHE A 443 9.12 19.42 18.76
CA PHE A 443 7.75 19.25 19.31
C PHE A 443 6.82 20.45 18.98
N GLU A 444 7.35 21.66 18.90
CA GLU A 444 6.63 22.88 18.48
C GLU A 444 6.32 22.93 16.97
N ASP A 445 7.10 22.29 16.12
CA ASP A 445 6.81 22.14 14.68
C ASP A 445 5.62 21.20 14.44
N TRP A 446 5.46 20.16 15.26
CA TRP A 446 4.28 19.29 15.27
C TRP A 446 3.06 19.97 15.93
N GLY A 447 3.28 20.81 16.94
CA GLY A 447 2.24 21.50 17.71
C GLY A 447 1.42 22.55 16.94
N LYS A 448 1.89 23.02 15.77
CA LYS A 448 1.18 24.02 14.94
C LYS A 448 -0.17 23.53 14.41
N TYR A 449 -0.39 22.22 14.34
CA TYR A 449 -1.60 21.61 13.81
C TYR A 449 -2.72 21.44 14.84
N TRP A 450 -2.41 21.49 16.13
CA TRP A 450 -3.36 21.18 17.21
C TRP A 450 -4.03 22.42 17.82
N ASN A 451 -3.46 23.62 17.64
CA ASN A 451 -3.92 24.84 18.34
C ASN A 451 -4.23 26.05 17.44
N ASN A 452 -4.45 25.88 16.13
CA ASN A 452 -4.80 27.02 15.27
C ASN A 452 -6.30 27.10 14.94
N PRO A 453 -7.06 28.02 15.57
CA PRO A 453 -8.46 28.25 15.22
C PRO A 453 -8.67 29.11 13.94
N ASN A 454 -7.63 29.44 13.16
CA ASN A 454 -7.80 30.17 11.88
C ASN A 454 -6.76 29.77 10.79
N PRO A 455 -7.17 29.10 9.69
CA PRO A 455 -6.27 28.49 8.70
C PRO A 455 -5.87 29.44 7.55
N GLY A 456 -5.57 30.71 7.85
CA GLY A 456 -5.28 31.69 6.80
C GLY A 456 -4.24 32.70 7.22
N THR A 457 -2.95 32.36 7.03
CA THR A 457 -1.86 33.29 6.62
C THR A 457 -0.51 32.56 6.74
N ARG A 458 0.05 32.10 5.60
CA ARG A 458 1.49 31.81 5.49
C ARG A 458 2.23 33.13 5.31
N ASN A 459 2.98 33.58 6.32
CA ASN A 459 3.88 34.72 6.18
C ASN A 459 5.26 34.25 5.72
N GLY A 460 5.55 34.48 4.44
CA GLY A 460 6.84 34.23 3.81
C GLY A 460 7.00 35.09 2.55
N ALA A 461 6.76 36.39 2.65
CA ALA A 461 7.13 37.35 1.61
C ALA A 461 7.60 38.66 2.27
N THR A 462 8.89 38.92 2.15
CA THR A 462 9.51 40.20 2.46
C THR A 462 8.94 41.28 1.53
N SER A 463 8.22 42.26 2.07
CA SER A 463 8.13 43.58 1.44
C SER A 463 7.96 44.67 2.50
N SER A 464 8.69 45.75 2.28
CA SER A 464 8.90 46.92 3.12
C SER A 464 7.76 47.95 3.07
N TYR A 465 7.67 48.76 4.14
CA TYR A 465 7.01 50.09 4.32
C TYR A 465 5.64 50.16 5.04
N PRO A 466 5.32 51.28 5.76
CA PRO A 466 5.08 51.22 7.21
C PRO A 466 3.76 51.89 7.67
N SER A 467 3.52 51.81 8.99
CA SER A 467 2.62 52.67 9.81
C SER A 467 1.11 52.45 9.54
N SER A 468 0.19 52.40 10.50
CA SER A 468 0.08 53.09 11.79
C SER A 468 -1.21 52.63 12.51
N VAL A 469 -1.33 53.03 13.79
CA VAL A 469 -2.56 53.24 14.58
C VAL A 469 -3.11 52.05 15.42
N TRP A 470 -2.56 51.94 16.64
CA TRP A 470 -3.18 52.22 17.95
C TRP A 470 -4.56 51.65 18.38
N TYR A 471 -4.56 51.27 19.68
CA TYR A 471 -5.65 51.15 20.68
C TYR A 471 -6.59 49.91 20.57
N SER A 472 -7.01 49.23 21.65
CA SER A 472 -6.71 49.30 23.08
C SER A 472 -7.27 48.06 23.79
N ILE A 473 -6.66 47.74 24.93
CA ILE A 473 -7.05 46.78 25.98
C ILE A 473 -8.46 47.06 26.53
N VAL A 474 -9.27 46.01 26.79
CA VAL A 474 -9.96 45.78 28.08
C VAL A 474 -10.19 44.28 28.30
N SER A 475 -9.58 43.75 29.36
CA SER A 475 -9.90 42.45 29.97
C SER A 475 -10.97 42.61 31.06
N VAL A 476 -11.56 41.47 31.45
CA VAL A 476 -12.02 41.08 32.81
C VAL A 476 -13.51 40.67 32.92
N VAL A 477 -13.69 39.35 32.97
CA VAL A 477 -14.44 38.52 33.95
C VAL A 477 -15.88 38.87 34.29
N VAL A 478 -16.80 37.90 34.08
CA VAL A 478 -17.75 37.41 35.10
C VAL A 478 -18.07 35.92 34.84
N LEU A 479 -17.89 35.10 35.88
CA LEU A 479 -18.32 33.70 36.05
C LEU A 479 -19.72 33.68 36.71
N ILE A 480 -20.42 32.52 36.67
CA ILE A 480 -21.68 32.10 37.39
C ILE A 480 -22.88 31.98 36.41
N LEU A 481 -23.75 30.94 36.33
CA LEU A 481 -23.89 29.54 36.82
C LEU A 481 -25.37 29.13 36.48
N HIS A 482 -25.66 27.83 36.28
CA HIS A 482 -26.98 27.16 36.11
C HIS A 482 -27.72 27.43 34.78
N ILE A 483 -28.18 26.43 34.02
CA ILE A 483 -29.02 25.25 34.35
C ILE A 483 -28.50 24.00 33.65
#